data_AF-A0A2V1AKG9-F1
#
_entry.id   AF-A0A2V1AKG9-F1
#
_cell.length_a   1.000
_cell.length_b   1.000
_cell.length_c   1.000
_cell.angle_alpha   90.00
_cell.angle_beta   90.00
_cell.angle_gamma   90.00
#
_symmetry.space_group_name_H-M   'P 1'
#
loop_
_entity.id
_entity.type
_entity.pdbx_description
1 polymer ?
#
loop_
_entity_poly.entity_id
_entity_poly.type
_entity_poly.pdbx_seq_one_letter_code
_entity_poly.pdbx_strand_id
1 'polypeptide(L)'
;MLSGSAASTDTPETEDETLKKLYHKLHSDFGDIITDGKKQNFDSLTAKPHKLFFVGGASRNTSIVRKMASIMGSTAGNFQVEIPNACALGGAYKASWSKACEQQNEWLDYNEYIKKHYDFKEVNILDIKSKWENYFPAMGLLAKMESNLKHD
;
A
#
# COMPACT_ATOMS: atom_id res chain seq x y z
N MET A 1 -8.10 -2.60 23.59
CA MET A 1 -6.82 -2.02 23.12
C MET A 1 -6.05 -3.12 22.43
N LEU A 2 -6.08 -3.16 21.09
CA LEU A 2 -5.40 -4.19 20.31
C LEU A 2 -3.97 -3.73 20.05
N SER A 3 -3.04 -4.19 20.88
CA SER A 3 -1.61 -4.13 20.62
C SER A 3 -1.28 -5.17 19.55
N GLY A 4 -1.43 -4.79 18.28
CA GLY A 4 -0.91 -5.58 17.17
C GLY A 4 0.60 -5.44 17.12
N SER A 5 1.33 -6.48 17.52
CA SER A 5 2.75 -6.58 17.21
C SER A 5 2.92 -6.53 15.70
N ALA A 6 3.51 -5.45 15.20
CA ALA A 6 3.97 -5.38 13.82
C ALA A 6 5.03 -6.47 13.65
N ALA A 7 4.67 -7.54 12.93
CA ALA A 7 5.63 -8.54 12.50
C ALA A 7 6.65 -7.84 11.60
N SER A 8 7.92 -7.85 12.01
CA SER A 8 9.05 -7.36 11.25
C SER A 8 9.12 -8.13 9.92
N THR A 9 8.71 -7.48 8.84
CA THR A 9 9.09 -7.91 7.50
C THR A 9 10.58 -7.67 7.36
N ASP A 10 11.36 -8.75 7.19
CA ASP A 10 12.80 -8.71 6.94
C ASP A 10 13.08 -7.91 5.66
N THR A 11 13.27 -6.61 5.80
CA THR A 11 13.81 -5.74 4.76
C THR A 11 15.31 -6.08 4.64
N PRO A 12 15.81 -6.45 3.45
CA PRO A 12 17.24 -6.72 3.28
C PRO A 12 18.09 -5.52 3.72
N GLU A 13 19.18 -5.76 4.46
CA GLU A 13 20.08 -4.69 4.97
C GLU A 13 20.55 -3.71 3.88
N THR A 14 20.66 -4.18 2.64
CA THR A 14 21.05 -3.37 1.47
C THR A 14 19.96 -2.39 1.00
N GLU A 15 18.69 -2.73 1.18
CA GLU A 15 17.56 -1.86 0.86
C GLU A 15 17.47 -0.72 1.89
N ASP A 16 17.70 -1.01 3.16
CA ASP A 16 17.70 -0.03 4.24
C ASP A 16 18.79 1.06 4.05
N GLU A 17 20.00 0.65 3.65
CA GLU A 17 21.08 1.59 3.32
C GLU A 17 20.77 2.49 2.10
N THR A 18 20.04 1.97 1.11
CA THR A 18 19.62 2.75 -0.05
C THR A 18 18.57 3.78 0.33
N LEU A 19 17.61 3.40 1.18
CA LEU A 19 16.57 4.29 1.70
C LEU A 19 17.15 5.41 2.56
N LYS A 20 18.10 5.10 3.45
CA LYS A 20 18.83 6.11 4.24
C LYS A 20 19.51 7.14 3.36
N LYS A 21 20.20 6.70 2.29
CA LYS A 21 20.84 7.61 1.33
C LYS A 21 19.82 8.51 0.63
N LEU A 22 18.68 7.97 0.19
CA LEU A 22 17.60 8.73 -0.42
C LEU A 22 17.03 9.78 0.54
N TYR A 23 16.78 9.39 1.79
CA TYR A 23 16.29 10.28 2.86
C TYR A 23 17.26 11.42 3.14
N HIS A 24 18.54 11.12 3.36
CA HIS A 24 19.56 12.14 3.60
C HIS A 24 19.71 13.09 2.41
N LYS A 25 19.68 12.57 1.18
CA LYS A 25 19.71 13.39 -0.03
C LYS A 25 18.50 14.32 -0.10
N LEU A 26 17.30 13.82 0.16
CA LEU A 26 16.07 14.61 0.13
C LEU A 26 16.14 15.78 1.13
N HIS A 27 16.56 15.51 2.36
CA HIS A 27 16.71 16.56 3.38
C HIS A 27 17.86 17.53 3.07
N SER A 28 18.94 17.06 2.44
CA SER A 28 20.02 17.94 1.97
C SER A 28 19.52 18.91 0.89
N ASP A 29 18.68 18.44 -0.02
CA ASP A 29 18.20 19.23 -1.16
C ASP A 29 17.06 20.19 -0.78
N PHE A 30 16.17 19.79 0.11
CA PHE A 30 14.92 20.50 0.40
C PHE A 30 14.76 20.98 1.85
N GLY A 31 15.63 20.55 2.77
CA GLY A 31 15.49 20.78 4.20
C GLY A 31 14.43 19.88 4.83
N ASP A 32 13.78 20.37 5.89
CA ASP A 32 12.68 19.63 6.52
C ASP A 32 11.49 19.49 5.57
N ILE A 33 11.00 18.25 5.41
CA ILE A 33 9.84 17.93 4.59
C ILE A 33 8.59 18.06 5.44
N ILE A 34 7.75 19.04 5.10
CA ILE A 34 6.46 19.28 5.73
C ILE A 34 5.40 19.14 4.64
N THR A 35 4.43 18.26 4.87
CA THR A 35 3.27 18.08 3.98
C THR A 35 2.00 17.98 4.81
N ASP A 36 0.91 18.59 4.35
CA ASP A 36 -0.37 18.70 5.07
C ASP A 36 -0.20 19.21 6.51
N GLY A 37 0.70 20.18 6.71
CA GLY A 37 1.05 20.75 8.02
C GLY A 37 1.76 19.80 8.99
N LYS A 38 2.21 18.62 8.54
CA LYS A 38 2.94 17.64 9.36
C LYS A 38 4.37 17.47 8.85
N LYS A 39 5.33 17.53 9.77
CA LYS A 39 6.72 17.17 9.49
C LYS A 39 6.81 15.66 9.28
N GLN A 40 7.34 15.28 8.13
CA GLN A 40 7.55 13.87 7.77
C GLN A 40 8.87 13.36 8.35
N ASN A 41 8.91 12.07 8.63
CA ASN A 41 10.08 11.35 9.17
C ASN A 41 10.52 10.24 8.20
N PHE A 42 11.58 9.53 8.54
CA PHE A 42 12.10 8.44 7.71
C PHE A 42 11.02 7.39 7.37
N ASP A 43 10.31 6.88 8.38
CA ASP A 43 9.31 5.83 8.20
C ASP A 43 8.16 6.26 7.28
N SER A 44 7.64 7.47 7.48
CA SER A 44 6.53 8.01 6.67
C SER A 44 6.92 8.28 5.22
N LEU A 45 8.14 8.78 4.97
CA LEU A 45 8.63 9.05 3.62
C LEU A 45 9.02 7.77 2.86
N THR A 46 9.51 6.75 3.57
CA THR A 46 9.99 5.51 2.97
C THR A 46 8.95 4.39 2.95
N ALA A 47 7.77 4.64 3.55
CA ALA A 47 6.68 3.67 3.59
C ALA A 47 6.26 3.23 2.17
N LYS A 48 6.18 1.91 1.99
CA LYS A 48 5.68 1.26 0.77
C LYS A 48 4.57 0.28 1.12
N PRO A 49 3.58 0.09 0.25
CA PRO A 49 2.57 -0.95 0.46
C PRO A 49 3.23 -2.34 0.43
N HIS A 50 2.82 -3.23 1.33
CA HIS A 50 3.29 -4.62 1.31
C HIS A 50 2.74 -5.37 0.09
N LYS A 51 1.44 -5.28 -0.17
CA LYS A 51 0.78 -5.86 -1.36
C LYS A 51 -0.11 -4.81 -2.00
N LEU A 52 -0.18 -4.81 -3.32
CA LEU A 52 -1.04 -3.88 -4.06
C LEU A 52 -2.09 -4.64 -4.89
N PHE A 53 -3.37 -4.33 -4.69
CA PHE A 53 -4.48 -4.97 -5.40
C PHE A 53 -5.19 -3.97 -6.32
N PHE A 54 -5.25 -4.29 -7.61
CA PHE A 54 -5.96 -3.52 -8.63
C PHE A 54 -7.33 -4.14 -8.86
N VAL A 55 -8.38 -3.39 -8.55
CA VAL A 55 -9.78 -3.83 -8.58
C VAL A 55 -10.65 -2.87 -9.39
N GLY A 56 -11.86 -3.30 -9.75
CA GLY A 56 -12.88 -2.45 -10.35
C GLY A 56 -12.68 -2.17 -11.85
N GLY A 57 -13.53 -1.32 -12.43
CA GLY A 57 -13.52 -1.08 -13.88
C GLY A 57 -12.23 -0.46 -14.41
N ALA A 58 -11.57 0.40 -13.62
CA ALA A 58 -10.34 1.06 -14.01
C ALA A 58 -9.14 0.10 -14.12
N SER A 59 -9.13 -1.00 -13.36
CA SER A 59 -8.04 -1.98 -13.42
C SER A 59 -7.98 -2.73 -14.76
N ARG A 60 -9.05 -2.67 -15.57
CA ARG A 60 -9.07 -3.22 -16.95
C ARG A 60 -8.11 -2.49 -17.89
N ASN A 61 -7.72 -1.26 -17.56
CA ASN A 61 -6.68 -0.55 -18.30
C ASN A 61 -5.30 -0.96 -17.78
N THR A 62 -4.66 -1.89 -18.49
CA THR A 62 -3.35 -2.43 -18.11
C THR A 62 -2.25 -1.38 -18.10
N SER A 63 -2.34 -0.31 -18.89
CA SER A 63 -1.36 0.79 -18.87
C SER A 63 -1.42 1.57 -17.56
N ILE A 64 -2.62 1.85 -17.04
CA ILE A 64 -2.80 2.49 -15.73
C ILE A 64 -2.25 1.59 -14.63
N VAL A 65 -2.64 0.31 -14.63
CA VAL A 65 -2.18 -0.68 -13.65
C VAL A 65 -0.65 -0.78 -13.64
N ARG A 66 -0.03 -0.90 -14.82
CA ARG A 66 1.44 -0.99 -14.95
C ARG A 66 2.15 0.25 -14.44
N LYS A 67 1.63 1.44 -14.78
CA LYS A 67 2.20 2.71 -14.32
C LYS A 67 2.08 2.85 -12.80
N MET A 68 0.89 2.61 -12.24
CA MET A 68 0.64 2.72 -10.81
C MET A 68 1.47 1.73 -10.00
N ALA A 69 1.52 0.46 -10.40
CA ALA A 69 2.38 -0.55 -9.76
C ALA A 69 3.86 -0.13 -9.74
N SER A 70 4.35 0.43 -10.85
CA SER A 70 5.73 0.92 -10.92
C SER A 70 5.99 2.11 -10.00
N ILE A 71 4.99 2.98 -9.76
CA ILE A 71 5.12 4.13 -8.85
C ILE A 71 5.07 3.66 -7.39
N MET A 72 4.08 2.84 -7.05
CA MET A 72 3.82 2.43 -5.67
C MET A 72 4.89 1.47 -5.12
N GLY A 73 5.47 0.63 -5.97
CA GLY A 73 6.65 -0.18 -5.61
C GLY A 73 6.43 -1.18 -4.48
N SER A 74 5.33 -1.94 -4.51
CA SER A 74 4.98 -2.89 -3.45
C SER A 74 6.09 -3.89 -3.12
N THR A 75 6.27 -4.26 -1.85
CA THR A 75 7.38 -5.16 -1.43
C THR A 75 7.08 -6.65 -1.59
N ALA A 76 5.82 -7.08 -1.56
CA ALA A 76 5.39 -8.48 -1.71
C ALA A 76 4.35 -8.69 -2.81
N GLY A 77 4.40 -7.85 -3.85
CA GLY A 77 3.74 -8.11 -5.13
C GLY A 77 2.56 -7.21 -5.47
N ASN A 78 2.32 -7.16 -6.77
CA ASN A 78 1.21 -6.46 -7.40
C ASN A 78 0.21 -7.51 -7.92
N PHE A 79 -1.06 -7.28 -7.68
CA PHE A 79 -2.13 -8.24 -7.91
C PHE A 79 -3.29 -7.57 -8.65
N GLN A 80 -3.84 -8.21 -9.65
CA GLN A 80 -5.05 -7.74 -10.35
C GLN A 80 -6.18 -8.73 -10.13
N VAL A 81 -7.29 -8.21 -9.60
CA VAL A 81 -8.50 -8.99 -9.32
C VAL A 81 -9.51 -8.70 -10.43
N GLU A 82 -9.71 -9.65 -11.33
CA GLU A 82 -10.68 -9.52 -12.43
C GLU A 82 -12.05 -10.11 -12.04
N ILE A 83 -12.66 -9.54 -11.00
CA ILE A 83 -13.99 -9.93 -10.53
C ILE A 83 -14.94 -8.74 -10.79
N PRO A 84 -15.78 -8.79 -11.85
CA PRO A 84 -16.67 -7.67 -12.23
C PRO A 84 -17.62 -7.24 -11.11
N ASN A 85 -18.01 -8.19 -10.25
CA ASN A 85 -18.89 -7.99 -9.11
C ASN A 85 -18.13 -7.99 -7.77
N ALA A 86 -16.85 -7.57 -7.74
CA ALA A 86 -16.01 -7.61 -6.54
C ALA A 86 -16.65 -6.94 -5.32
N CYS A 87 -17.40 -5.84 -5.52
CA CYS A 87 -18.14 -5.16 -4.45
C CYS A 87 -19.22 -6.08 -3.85
N ALA A 88 -20.02 -6.74 -4.68
CA ALA A 88 -21.05 -7.67 -4.23
C ALA A 88 -20.43 -8.92 -3.57
N LEU A 89 -19.32 -9.42 -4.12
CA LEU A 89 -18.59 -10.56 -3.57
C LEU A 89 -18.04 -10.25 -2.17
N GLY A 90 -17.46 -9.06 -1.97
CA GLY A 90 -17.01 -8.61 -0.66
C GLY A 90 -18.16 -8.53 0.35
N GLY A 91 -19.33 -8.04 -0.08
CA GLY A 91 -20.55 -8.05 0.75
C GLY A 91 -21.02 -9.46 1.12
N ALA A 92 -21.00 -10.39 0.17
CA ALA A 92 -21.37 -11.79 0.40
C ALA A 92 -20.43 -12.47 1.40
N TYR A 93 -19.12 -12.28 1.28
CA TYR A 93 -18.13 -12.80 2.24
C TYR A 93 -18.29 -12.22 3.63
N LYS A 94 -18.62 -10.93 3.74
CA LYS A 94 -18.86 -10.30 5.05
C LYS A 94 -20.13 -10.84 5.70
N ALA A 95 -21.19 -11.06 4.92
CA ALA A 95 -22.43 -11.67 5.39
C ALA A 95 -22.21 -13.13 5.83
N SER A 96 -21.47 -13.92 5.04
CA SER A 96 -21.17 -15.32 5.39
C SER A 96 -20.29 -15.43 6.64
N TRP A 97 -19.31 -14.53 6.80
CA TRP A 97 -18.52 -14.41 8.02
C TRP A 97 -19.38 -14.07 9.24
N SER A 98 -20.26 -13.06 9.12
CA SER A 98 -21.18 -12.69 10.19
C SER A 98 -22.03 -13.88 10.63
N LYS A 99 -22.52 -14.66 9.65
CA LYS A 99 -23.29 -15.87 9.95
C LYS A 99 -22.46 -16.94 10.66
N ALA A 100 -21.20 -17.11 10.26
CA ALA A 100 -20.29 -18.06 10.92
C ALA A 100 -19.99 -17.67 12.37
N CYS A 101 -19.84 -16.37 12.66
CA CYS A 101 -19.69 -15.86 14.03
C CYS A 101 -20.93 -16.18 14.90
N GLU A 102 -22.14 -15.96 14.37
CA GLU A 102 -23.39 -16.30 15.09
C GLU A 102 -23.49 -17.80 15.39
N GLN A 103 -23.16 -18.65 14.42
CA GLN A 103 -23.26 -20.11 14.56
C GLN A 103 -22.28 -20.66 15.61
N GLN A 104 -21.11 -20.05 15.73
CA GLN A 104 -20.07 -20.46 16.69
C GLN A 104 -20.19 -19.70 18.02
N ASN A 105 -21.09 -18.72 18.11
CA ASN A 105 -21.23 -17.83 19.25
C ASN A 105 -19.90 -17.17 19.65
N GLU A 106 -19.07 -16.84 18.66
CA GLU A 106 -17.72 -16.29 18.83
C GLU A 106 -17.42 -15.26 17.73
N TRP A 107 -16.60 -14.27 18.06
CA TRP A 107 -16.08 -13.30 17.09
C TRP A 107 -14.87 -13.87 16.36
N LEU A 108 -15.10 -14.47 15.19
CA LEU A 108 -14.03 -15.03 14.37
C LEU A 108 -13.18 -13.92 13.74
N ASP A 109 -11.85 -14.13 13.67
CA ASP A 109 -10.98 -13.26 12.89
C ASP A 109 -11.38 -13.32 11.41
N TYR A 110 -11.64 -12.16 10.82
CA TYR A 110 -12.10 -12.07 9.43
C TYR A 110 -11.02 -12.49 8.44
N ASN A 111 -9.74 -12.21 8.72
CA ASN A 111 -8.66 -12.57 7.80
C ASN A 111 -8.47 -14.09 7.77
N GLU A 112 -8.52 -14.76 8.92
CA GLU A 112 -8.47 -16.22 8.98
C GLU A 112 -9.68 -16.87 8.31
N TYR A 113 -10.87 -16.31 8.50
CA TYR A 113 -12.07 -16.74 7.77
C TYR A 113 -11.89 -16.63 6.25
N ILE A 114 -11.45 -15.47 5.75
CA ILE A 114 -11.26 -15.26 4.31
C ILE A 114 -10.15 -16.15 3.75
N LYS A 115 -9.02 -16.31 4.45
CA LYS A 115 -7.94 -17.22 4.00
C LYS A 115 -8.42 -18.66 3.80
N LYS A 116 -9.38 -19.12 4.61
CA LYS A 116 -9.97 -20.46 4.50
C LYS A 116 -10.98 -20.58 3.36
N HIS A 117 -11.64 -19.48 2.98
CA HIS A 117 -12.79 -19.47 2.09
C HIS A 117 -12.58 -18.77 0.73
N TYR A 118 -11.45 -18.09 0.54
CA TYR A 118 -11.07 -17.43 -0.71
C TYR A 118 -9.74 -18.00 -1.21
N ASP A 119 -9.74 -18.53 -2.43
CA ASP A 119 -8.50 -19.00 -3.06
C ASP A 119 -7.74 -17.83 -3.69
N PHE A 120 -6.72 -17.36 -3.00
CA PHE A 120 -5.86 -16.28 -3.50
C PHE A 120 -5.03 -16.68 -4.73
N LYS A 121 -5.01 -17.95 -5.16
CA LYS A 121 -4.33 -18.39 -6.38
C LYS A 121 -5.02 -17.93 -7.66
N GLU A 122 -6.30 -17.58 -7.59
CA GLU A 122 -7.06 -17.08 -8.75
C GLU A 122 -6.76 -15.62 -9.10
N VAL A 123 -5.94 -14.94 -8.28
CA VAL A 123 -5.60 -13.53 -8.51
C VAL A 123 -4.39 -13.43 -9.44
N ASN A 124 -4.50 -12.59 -10.47
CA ASN A 124 -3.43 -12.38 -11.44
C ASN A 124 -2.25 -11.65 -10.78
N ILE A 125 -1.07 -12.27 -10.79
CA ILE A 125 0.17 -11.68 -10.30
C ILE A 125 0.80 -10.85 -11.42
N LEU A 126 1.17 -9.61 -11.10
CA LEU A 126 1.79 -8.69 -12.03
C LEU A 126 3.27 -8.50 -11.70
N ASP A 127 4.13 -8.97 -12.60
CA ASP A 127 5.57 -8.71 -12.52
C ASP A 127 5.90 -7.36 -13.15
N ILE A 128 6.11 -6.35 -12.30
CA ILE A 128 6.34 -4.97 -12.70
C ILE A 128 7.51 -4.42 -11.89
N LYS A 129 8.57 -4.02 -12.59
CA LYS A 129 9.73 -3.39 -11.98
C LYS A 129 9.34 -2.07 -11.32
N SER A 130 9.67 -1.95 -10.03
CA SER A 130 9.51 -0.72 -9.27
C SER A 130 10.35 0.42 -9.84
N LYS A 131 9.77 1.62 -9.84
CA LYS A 131 10.41 2.90 -10.11
C LYS A 131 10.16 3.88 -8.95
N TRP A 132 9.74 3.37 -7.79
CA TRP A 132 9.33 4.16 -6.62
C TRP A 132 10.39 5.19 -6.21
N GLU A 133 11.67 4.79 -6.20
CA GLU A 133 12.81 5.65 -5.84
C GLU A 133 12.90 6.91 -6.70
N ASN A 134 12.51 6.82 -7.99
CA ASN A 134 12.54 7.96 -8.91
C ASN A 134 11.57 9.08 -8.52
N TYR A 135 10.55 8.77 -7.71
CA TYR A 135 9.56 9.72 -7.24
C TYR A 135 9.88 10.30 -5.86
N PHE A 136 10.92 9.79 -5.18
CA PHE A 136 11.33 10.29 -3.87
C PHE A 136 11.66 11.80 -3.87
N PRO A 137 12.39 12.36 -4.85
CA PRO A 137 12.63 13.80 -4.93
C PRO A 137 11.35 14.63 -5.15
N ALA A 138 10.31 14.05 -5.73
CA ALA A 138 9.05 14.75 -5.98
C ALA A 138 8.35 15.13 -4.68
N MET A 139 8.56 14.40 -3.58
CA MET A 139 8.03 14.75 -2.27
C MET A 139 8.60 16.10 -1.77
N GLY A 140 9.89 16.34 -1.99
CA GLY A 140 10.53 17.61 -1.64
C GLY A 140 10.02 18.78 -2.49
N LEU A 141 9.81 18.53 -3.79
CA LEU A 141 9.21 19.52 -4.69
C LEU A 141 7.78 19.88 -4.24
N LEU A 142 6.94 18.89 -3.95
CA LEU A 142 5.56 19.10 -3.51
C LEU A 142 5.51 19.83 -2.15
N ALA A 143 6.36 19.46 -1.19
CA ALA A 143 6.48 20.16 0.09
C ALA A 143 6.88 21.64 -0.08
N LYS A 144 7.79 21.94 -1.01
CA LYS A 144 8.13 23.33 -1.34
C LYS A 144 6.98 24.05 -2.02
N MET A 145 6.26 23.41 -2.92
CA MET A 145 5.07 24.00 -3.53
C MET A 145 4.03 24.34 -2.47
N GLU A 146 3.73 23.41 -1.56
CA GLU A 146 2.78 23.61 -0.47
C GLU A 146 3.17 24.79 0.42
N SER A 147 4.44 24.90 0.81
CA SER A 147 4.95 26.00 1.64
C SER A 147 4.81 27.40 0.99
N ASN A 148 4.65 27.46 -0.33
CA ASN A 148 4.50 28.70 -1.10
C ASN A 148 3.04 28.98 -1.50
N LEU A 149 2.12 28.03 -1.29
CA LEU A 149 0.70 28.28 -1.53
C LEU A 149 0.17 29.23 -0.45
N LYS A 150 -0.59 30.24 -0.88
CA LYS A 150 -1.31 31.09 0.06
C LYS A 150 -2.38 30.26 0.76
N HIS A 151 -2.31 30.21 2.07
CA HIS A 151 -3.40 29.72 2.90
C HIS A 151 -4.38 30.89 3.06
N ASP A 152 -5.28 31.04 2.08
CA ASP A 152 -6.42 31.97 2.18
C ASP A 152 -7.47 31.43 3.16
#